data_AF-A0AAV7S512-F1
#
_entry.id   AF-A0AAV7S512-F1
#
_cell.length_a   1.000
_cell.length_b   1.000
_cell.length_c   1.000
_cell.angle_alpha   90.00
_cell.angle_beta   90.00
_cell.angle_gamma   90.00
#
_symmetry.space_group_name_H-M   'P 1'
#
loop_
_entity.id
_entity.type
_entity.pdbx_description
1 polymer ?
#
loop_
_entity_poly.entity_id
_entity_poly.type
_entity_poly.pdbx_seq_one_letter_code
_entity_poly.pdbx_strand_id
1 'polypeptide(L)'
;PGISQQAEGFIKRAWAKSTHKRYASAWRKWVSWCNGRDLNPMGSGIDMIINFLAELASSGLAYRTINNFRSAISAGHPPIEGKQVGEHPLVCKLLRGIRFSNPPQPKYSVLW
;
A
#
# COMPACT_ATOMS: atom_id res chain seq x y z
N PRO A 1 20.06 -3.89 -14.85
CA PRO A 1 19.23 -4.95 -15.47
C PRO A 1 17.78 -4.85 -14.97
N GLY A 2 16.87 -4.40 -15.83
CA GLY A 2 15.45 -4.21 -15.51
C GLY A 2 14.56 -5.20 -16.26
N ILE A 3 13.42 -5.53 -15.66
CA ILE A 3 12.36 -6.34 -16.30
C ILE A 3 11.86 -5.58 -17.54
N SER A 4 11.65 -6.26 -18.67
CA SER A 4 11.15 -5.61 -19.90
C SER A 4 9.71 -5.12 -19.73
N GLN A 5 9.33 -4.05 -20.42
CA GLN A 5 7.95 -3.52 -20.39
C GLN A 5 6.90 -4.58 -20.75
N GLN A 6 7.24 -5.53 -21.63
CA GLN A 6 6.37 -6.65 -21.98
C GLN A 6 6.20 -7.62 -20.81
N ALA A 7 7.28 -8.00 -20.13
CA ALA A 7 7.21 -8.86 -18.95
C ALA A 7 6.43 -8.17 -17.82
N GLU A 8 6.63 -6.87 -17.60
CA GLU A 8 5.78 -6.10 -16.70
C GLU A 8 4.31 -6.13 -17.10
N GLY A 9 4.00 -6.00 -18.40
CA GLY A 9 2.64 -6.05 -18.91
C GLY A 9 1.95 -7.41 -18.72
N PHE A 10 2.70 -8.51 -18.75
CA PHE A 10 2.20 -9.85 -18.47
C PHE A 10 2.03 -10.09 -16.97
N ILE A 11 2.99 -9.66 -16.15
CA ILE A 11 2.87 -9.69 -14.68
C ILE A 11 1.63 -8.87 -14.29
N LYS A 12 1.51 -7.61 -14.73
CA LYS A 12 0.33 -6.76 -14.46
C LYS A 12 -1.01 -7.42 -14.85
N ARG A 13 -1.05 -8.24 -15.91
CA ARG A 13 -2.24 -9.00 -16.36
C ARG A 13 -2.50 -10.29 -15.58
N ALA A 14 -1.46 -11.03 -15.20
CA ALA A 14 -1.58 -12.24 -14.39
C ALA A 14 -2.14 -11.94 -12.99
N TRP A 15 -1.84 -10.75 -12.46
CA TRP A 15 -2.35 -10.21 -11.21
C TRP A 15 -3.84 -9.77 -11.25
N ALA A 16 -4.53 -9.92 -12.40
CA ALA A 16 -5.79 -9.22 -12.69
C ALA A 16 -6.94 -10.13 -13.17
N LYS A 17 -7.55 -10.94 -12.29
CA LYS A 17 -8.95 -11.40 -12.54
C LYS A 17 -9.86 -11.39 -11.32
N SER A 18 -9.46 -11.84 -10.13
CA SER A 18 -10.39 -11.99 -8.99
C SER A 18 -10.31 -10.86 -7.93
N THR A 19 -9.16 -10.23 -7.75
CA THR A 19 -8.88 -9.24 -6.69
C THR A 19 -9.00 -7.77 -7.17
N HIS A 20 -9.37 -7.59 -8.44
CA HIS A 20 -9.06 -6.39 -9.24
C HIS A 20 -9.93 -5.17 -8.94
N LYS A 21 -11.24 -5.31 -8.64
CA LYS A 21 -12.11 -4.12 -8.51
C LYS A 21 -11.88 -3.30 -7.23
N ARG A 22 -11.60 -3.96 -6.10
CA ARG A 22 -11.51 -3.29 -4.79
C ARG A 22 -10.18 -2.59 -4.54
N TYR A 23 -9.08 -3.14 -5.05
CA TYR A 23 -7.74 -2.63 -4.79
C TYR A 23 -7.12 -1.87 -5.97
N ALA A 24 -7.72 -1.91 -7.17
CA ALA A 24 -7.15 -1.24 -8.35
C ALA A 24 -6.91 0.25 -8.17
N SER A 25 -7.81 0.97 -7.49
CA SER A 25 -7.62 2.40 -7.21
C SER A 25 -6.43 2.66 -6.29
N ALA A 26 -6.29 1.85 -5.23
CA ALA A 26 -5.17 1.94 -4.30
C ALA A 26 -3.84 1.60 -4.97
N TRP A 27 -3.81 0.53 -5.76
CA TRP A 27 -2.62 0.13 -6.52
C TRP A 27 -2.23 1.17 -7.58
N ARG A 28 -3.19 1.73 -8.33
CA ARG A 28 -2.91 2.82 -9.28
C ARG A 28 -2.27 4.03 -8.61
N LYS A 29 -2.74 4.39 -7.42
CA LYS A 29 -2.17 5.52 -6.69
C LYS A 29 -0.78 5.22 -6.14
N TRP A 30 -0.49 3.99 -5.73
CA TRP A 30 0.88 3.54 -5.44
C TRP A 30 1.79 3.67 -6.68
N VAL A 31 1.38 3.12 -7.82
CA VAL A 31 2.15 3.23 -9.08
C VAL A 31 2.39 4.69 -9.46
N SER A 32 1.36 5.54 -9.36
CA SER A 32 1.51 6.97 -9.64
C SER A 32 2.49 7.66 -8.68
N TRP A 33 2.50 7.28 -7.42
CA TRP A 33 3.42 7.83 -6.42
C TRP A 33 4.87 7.44 -6.70
N CYS A 34 5.11 6.19 -7.10
CA CYS A 34 6.42 5.70 -7.54
C CYS A 34 6.88 6.40 -8.82
N ASN A 35 6.02 6.50 -9.83
CA ASN A 35 6.33 7.13 -11.11
C ASN A 35 6.71 8.61 -10.94
N GLY A 36 6.04 9.33 -10.03
CA GLY A 36 6.39 10.72 -9.72
C GLY A 36 7.74 10.90 -9.01
N ARG A 37 8.44 9.80 -8.70
CA ARG A 37 9.76 9.77 -8.03
C ARG A 37 10.79 8.96 -8.85
N ASP A 38 10.47 8.62 -10.09
CA ASP A 38 11.29 7.76 -10.96
C ASP A 38 11.63 6.39 -10.35
N LEU A 39 10.72 5.85 -9.53
CA LEU A 39 10.85 4.55 -8.89
C LEU A 39 10.10 3.45 -9.65
N ASN A 40 10.66 2.25 -9.68
CA ASN A 40 9.94 1.07 -10.17
C ASN A 40 8.96 0.56 -9.08
N PRO A 41 7.63 0.57 -9.31
CA PRO A 41 6.64 0.14 -8.33
C PRO A 41 6.74 -1.33 -7.90
N MET A 42 7.37 -2.18 -8.72
CA MET A 42 7.55 -3.63 -8.45
C MET A 42 8.92 -3.95 -7.87
N GLY A 43 9.89 -3.04 -8.04
CA GLY A 43 11.25 -3.17 -7.50
C GLY A 43 11.51 -2.25 -6.32
N SER A 44 10.46 -1.63 -5.77
CA SER A 44 10.57 -0.72 -4.64
C SER A 44 10.89 -1.48 -3.36
N GLY A 45 11.84 -0.97 -2.58
CA GLY A 45 12.17 -1.51 -1.28
C GLY A 45 11.08 -1.25 -0.24
N ILE A 46 11.26 -1.86 0.93
CA ILE A 46 10.32 -1.71 2.04
C ILE A 46 10.26 -0.27 2.56
N ASP A 47 11.37 0.44 2.48
CA ASP A 47 11.54 1.85 2.82
C ASP A 47 10.58 2.74 2.03
N MET A 48 10.47 2.52 0.72
CA MET A 48 9.58 3.29 -0.14
C MET A 48 8.11 3.04 0.18
N ILE A 49 7.75 1.80 0.50
CA ILE A 49 6.39 1.43 0.91
C ILE A 49 6.03 2.08 2.25
N ILE A 50 6.96 2.09 3.21
CA ILE A 50 6.79 2.75 4.51
C ILE A 50 6.55 4.25 4.32
N ASN A 51 7.38 4.91 3.51
CA ASN A 51 7.27 6.34 3.23
C ASN A 51 5.93 6.68 2.59
N PHE A 52 5.49 5.90 1.60
CA PHE A 52 4.17 6.09 0.98
C PHE A 52 3.03 5.97 2.00
N LEU A 53 3.02 4.92 2.83
CA LEU A 53 1.97 4.72 3.84
C LEU A 53 2.00 5.82 4.92
N ALA A 54 3.18 6.34 5.26
CA ALA A 54 3.35 7.46 6.18
C ALA A 54 2.85 8.79 5.59
N GLU A 55 3.10 9.07 4.31
CA GLU A 55 2.54 10.23 3.59
C GLU A 55 1.01 10.16 3.54
N LEU A 56 0.43 8.98 3.32
CA LEU A 56 -1.02 8.78 3.37
C LEU A 56 -1.58 9.05 4.78
N ALA A 57 -0.87 8.65 5.84
CA ALA A 57 -1.27 8.97 7.21
C ALA A 57 -1.18 10.48 7.50
N SER A 58 -0.09 11.11 7.06
CA SER A 58 0.17 12.54 7.27
C SER A 58 -0.81 13.44 6.50
N SER A 59 -1.36 12.95 5.38
CA SER A 59 -2.44 13.61 4.64
C SER A 59 -3.83 13.45 5.26
N GLY A 60 -3.93 12.85 6.46
CA GLY A 60 -5.17 12.74 7.23
C GLY A 60 -6.10 11.61 6.79
N LEU A 61 -5.63 10.65 5.99
CA LEU A 61 -6.48 9.51 5.61
C LEU A 61 -6.79 8.61 6.81
N ALA A 62 -8.03 8.12 6.84
CA ALA A 62 -8.47 7.18 7.87
C ALA A 62 -7.64 5.88 7.84
N TYR A 63 -7.39 5.29 9.02
CA TYR A 63 -6.66 4.03 9.16
C TYR A 63 -7.18 2.92 8.23
N ARG A 64 -8.50 2.80 8.08
CA ARG A 64 -9.11 1.78 7.20
C ARG A 64 -8.70 1.96 5.73
N THR A 65 -8.59 3.21 5.29
CA THR A 65 -8.14 3.56 3.94
C THR A 65 -6.66 3.19 3.77
N ILE A 66 -5.81 3.52 4.74
CA ILE A 66 -4.37 3.18 4.70
C ILE A 66 -4.16 1.67 4.71
N ASN A 67 -4.93 0.94 5.52
CA ASN A 67 -4.87 -0.52 5.53
C ASN A 67 -5.32 -1.13 4.19
N ASN A 68 -6.26 -0.50 3.47
CA ASN A 68 -6.63 -0.89 2.10
C ASN A 68 -5.46 -0.68 1.12
N PHE A 69 -4.69 0.40 1.26
CA PHE A 69 -3.45 0.58 0.50
C PHE A 69 -2.42 -0.50 0.80
N ARG A 70 -2.16 -0.79 2.07
CA ARG A 70 -1.26 -1.88 2.50
C ARG A 70 -1.70 -3.23 1.91
N SER A 71 -2.99 -3.57 1.94
CA SER A 71 -3.50 -4.80 1.34
C SER A 71 -3.37 -4.82 -0.19
N ALA A 72 -3.61 -3.69 -0.86
CA ALA A 72 -3.43 -3.56 -2.30
C ALA A 72 -1.97 -3.76 -2.72
N ILE A 73 -1.03 -3.19 -1.96
CA ILE A 73 0.41 -3.34 -2.20
C ILE A 73 0.86 -4.76 -1.86
N SER A 74 0.40 -5.34 -0.75
CA SER A 74 0.70 -6.73 -0.40
C SER A 74 0.19 -7.73 -1.41
N ALA A 75 -0.95 -7.42 -2.05
CA ALA A 75 -1.32 -8.11 -3.27
C ALA A 75 -0.25 -7.77 -4.31
N GLY A 76 -0.29 -6.63 -5.00
CA GLY A 76 0.48 -6.42 -6.24
C GLY A 76 2.02 -6.47 -6.19
N HIS A 77 2.66 -6.39 -5.01
CA HIS A 77 4.11 -6.32 -4.86
C HIS A 77 4.72 -7.70 -4.60
N PRO A 78 5.86 -8.05 -5.23
CA PRO A 78 6.58 -9.27 -4.89
C PRO A 78 7.01 -9.29 -3.42
N PRO A 79 7.23 -10.47 -2.81
CA PRO A 79 7.75 -10.55 -1.45
C PRO A 79 9.07 -9.80 -1.31
N ILE A 80 9.22 -9.07 -0.20
CA ILE A 80 10.45 -8.39 0.19
C ILE A 80 11.04 -9.17 1.37
N GLU A 81 12.32 -9.53 1.28
CA GLU A 81 12.99 -10.35 2.31
C GLU A 81 12.22 -11.66 2.62
N GLY A 82 11.64 -12.27 1.59
CA GLY A 82 10.85 -13.50 1.71
C GLY A 82 9.47 -13.32 2.35
N LYS A 83 9.02 -12.09 2.62
CA LYS A 83 7.72 -11.79 3.25
C LYS A 83 6.83 -10.98 2.33
N GLN A 84 5.54 -11.28 2.37
CA GLN A 84 4.52 -10.40 1.79
C GLN A 84 4.62 -9.01 2.43
N VAL A 85 4.44 -7.95 1.64
CA VAL A 85 4.54 -6.55 2.13
C VAL A 85 3.62 -6.33 3.33
N GLY A 86 2.41 -6.88 3.29
CA GLY A 86 1.46 -6.74 4.37
C GLY A 86 1.98 -7.34 5.68
N GLU A 87 2.76 -8.40 5.63
CA GLU A 87 3.26 -9.15 6.79
C GLU A 87 4.65 -8.67 7.25
N HIS A 88 5.27 -7.76 6.51
CA HIS A 88 6.59 -7.25 6.83
C HIS A 88 6.58 -6.53 8.20
N PRO A 89 7.51 -6.85 9.13
CA PRO A 89 7.50 -6.32 10.49
C PRO A 89 7.45 -4.79 10.58
N LEU A 90 8.16 -4.10 9.68
CA LEU A 90 8.16 -2.64 9.64
C LEU A 90 6.80 -2.05 9.22
N VAL A 91 6.12 -2.68 8.26
CA VAL A 91 4.77 -2.25 7.83
C VAL A 91 3.76 -2.46 8.96
N CYS A 92 3.85 -3.60 9.65
CA CYS A 92 3.03 -3.89 10.82
C CYS A 92 3.27 -2.87 11.96
N LYS A 93 4.54 -2.53 12.25
CA LYS A 93 4.90 -1.52 13.24
C LYS A 93 4.37 -0.13 12.86
N LEU A 94 4.52 0.28 11.60
CA LEU A 94 4.00 1.55 11.09
C LEU A 94 2.48 1.64 11.28
N LEU A 95 1.73 0.63 10.80
CA LEU A 95 0.27 0.63 10.91
C LEU A 95 -0.21 0.64 12.37
N ARG A 96 0.52 -0.05 13.27
CA ARG A 96 0.26 0.02 14.70
C ARG A 96 0.41 1.46 15.21
N GLY A 97 1.49 2.15 14.84
CA GLY A 97 1.72 3.57 15.19
C GLY A 97 0.63 4.50 14.64
N ILE A 98 0.23 4.32 13.38
CA ILE A 98 -0.85 5.10 12.75
C ILE A 98 -2.17 4.90 13.50
N ARG A 99 -2.50 3.67 13.89
CA ARG A 99 -3.73 3.36 14.63
C ARG A 99 -3.81 4.07 15.97
N PHE A 100 -2.69 4.17 16.69
CA PHE A 100 -2.65 4.88 17.98
C PHE A 100 -2.68 6.40 17.80
N SER A 101 -2.09 6.92 16.73
CA SER A 101 -2.06 8.36 16.45
C SER A 101 -3.38 8.89 15.86
N ASN A 102 -4.21 8.01 15.29
CA ASN A 102 -5.50 8.34 14.69
C ASN A 102 -6.60 7.42 15.27
N PRO A 103 -7.00 7.62 16.54
CA PRO A 103 -8.06 6.82 17.15
C PRO A 103 -9.37 7.03 16.38
N PRO A 104 -10.18 5.98 16.16
CA PRO A 104 -11.48 6.13 15.53
C PRO A 104 -12.34 7.06 16.39
N GLN A 105 -12.78 8.18 15.82
CA GLN A 105 -13.69 9.06 16.54
C GLN A 105 -14.97 8.31 16.89
N PRO A 106 -15.45 8.39 18.15
CA PRO A 106 -16.69 7.74 18.53
C PRO A 106 -17.83 8.29 17.67
N LYS A 107 -18.63 7.38 17.10
CA LYS A 107 -19.78 7.74 16.23
C LYS A 107 -20.92 8.43 16.97
N TYR A 108 -20.85 8.52 18.30
CA TYR A 108 -21.87 9.11 19.16
C TYR A 108 -21.20 10.09 20.11
N SER A 109 -21.46 11.38 19.92
CA SER A 109 -21.03 12.47 20.81
C SER A 109 -22.18 13.02 21.64
N VAL A 110 -23.27 12.26 21.81
CA VAL A 110 -24.44 12.72 22.55
C VAL A 110 -24.97 11.57 23.40
N LEU A 111 -24.71 11.66 24.70
CA LEU A 111 -25.52 11.01 25.73
C LEU A 111 -26.30 12.16 26.37
N TRP A 112 -27.62 12.18 26.15
CA TRP A 112 -28.57 12.99 26.92
C TRP A 112 -29.16 12.13 28.03
#